data_AF-A0A1C7M0R3-F1
#
_entry.id   AF-A0A1C7M0R3-F1
#
_cell.length_a   1.000
_cell.length_b   1.000
_cell.length_c   1.000
_cell.angle_alpha   90.00
_cell.angle_beta   90.00
_cell.angle_gamma   90.00
#
_symmetry.space_group_name_H-M   'P 1'
#
loop_
_entity.id
_entity.type
_entity.pdbx_description
1 polymer ?
#
loop_
_entity_poly.entity_id
_entity_poly.type
_entity_poly.pdbx_seq_one_letter_code
_entity_poly.pdbx_strand_id
1 'polypeptide(L)'
;MQLVALTMARLMEKDVSLEVKAVDDSNSEANVPSEFGERTLLRQMKNRHIAMISIGGTLIPLLSFPCAVADTSCQGVIGTGLFLGTASGLRNGGPVGLLLGYCVVGSVCYTVMISLGEMAAFLPIPGGHITFAERFVDSAWSFAVGWLYCYNWIIILPAEVSAGAVLINYWNRSINNAVWISLCLAIVISINLFGASVYGEAEFIFASVKVITITGLIILGIVLDLGGGPNHDRIGFRYWKHPGPFAQFNEIEGAKGRFLAWWAVMTQAAFSFIGTEVVAIAGAEVKNPRRSIPKAIRRVYVRLLLFYIGGVAIIGLLVPFTDPRLNLTDGTAAASPFVIAIQNAGIKALPSIINACLLISAWSAANSDLYCSSRALYGLAANGNAPSIFLKVTKHGLPWVSVMICASFGLLSYMDLGSGSGRVFGWTAISGLVSWFGIAVIYIRFHKGLKVQGIDRKTLPYMSMLQPYAAWYAAIMCFILCFFSGWSVFLKGQWATDVFVTNYLPLMLFPVLYIGARLWMRTSFVKPEEMDFKSGLAEVLSASYDEPPPRNFVERSGAGWLDELH
;
A
#
# COMPACT_ATOMS: atom_id res chain seq x y z
N MET A 1 -36.44 -0.36 49.98
CA MET A 1 -35.50 0.25 49.03
C MET A 1 -34.07 -0.29 49.13
N GLN A 2 -33.49 -0.52 50.31
CA GLN A 2 -32.14 -1.13 50.43
C GLN A 2 -32.05 -2.61 49.96
N LEU A 3 -33.13 -3.38 50.06
CA LEU A 3 -33.15 -4.79 49.59
C LEU A 3 -33.13 -4.91 48.05
N VAL A 4 -33.67 -3.92 47.33
CA VAL A 4 -33.66 -3.86 45.85
C VAL A 4 -32.28 -3.42 45.34
N ALA A 5 -31.60 -2.52 46.06
CA ALA A 5 -30.22 -2.11 45.74
C ALA A 5 -29.21 -3.25 45.95
N LEU A 6 -29.38 -4.07 47.00
CA LEU A 6 -28.54 -5.25 47.25
C LEU A 6 -28.79 -6.39 46.24
N THR A 7 -30.00 -6.49 45.70
CA THR A 7 -30.34 -7.49 44.67
C THR A 7 -29.84 -7.06 43.28
N MET A 8 -29.84 -5.76 42.96
CA MET A 8 -29.22 -5.25 41.73
C MET A 8 -27.68 -5.27 41.77
N ALA A 9 -27.06 -5.01 42.93
CA ALA A 9 -25.60 -5.16 43.09
C ALA A 9 -25.15 -6.61 42.88
N ARG A 10 -25.90 -7.60 43.39
CA ARG A 10 -25.63 -9.04 43.15
C ARG A 10 -25.90 -9.52 41.72
N LEU A 11 -26.70 -8.79 40.94
CA LEU A 11 -26.93 -9.09 39.52
C LEU A 11 -25.92 -8.40 38.60
N MET A 12 -25.29 -7.29 39.04
CA MET A 12 -24.21 -6.62 38.31
C MET A 12 -22.82 -7.23 38.54
N GLU A 13 -22.63 -8.05 39.57
CA GLU A 13 -21.36 -8.75 39.85
C GLU A 13 -21.20 -10.06 39.08
N LYS A 14 -22.25 -10.56 38.40
CA LYS A 14 -22.25 -11.88 37.76
C LYS A 14 -21.90 -11.93 36.27
N ASP A 15 -21.68 -10.80 35.59
CA ASP A 15 -21.35 -10.76 34.15
C ASP A 15 -19.95 -10.20 33.82
N VAL A 16 -19.07 -10.05 34.82
CA VAL A 16 -17.67 -9.62 34.57
C VAL A 16 -16.70 -10.51 35.34
N SER A 17 -16.50 -11.72 34.84
CA SER A 17 -15.28 -12.51 35.07
C SER A 17 -15.18 -13.59 34.00
N LEU A 18 -14.70 -13.22 32.82
CA LEU A 18 -14.04 -14.18 31.94
C LEU A 18 -12.66 -14.46 32.57
N GLU A 19 -12.64 -15.34 33.56
CA GLU A 19 -11.41 -16.00 34.00
C GLU A 19 -10.85 -16.77 32.81
N VAL A 20 -9.78 -16.24 32.23
CA VAL A 20 -8.86 -17.01 31.38
C VAL A 20 -8.23 -18.06 32.28
N LYS A 21 -8.77 -19.28 32.27
CA LYS A 21 -8.02 -20.44 32.76
C LYS A 21 -6.79 -20.58 31.87
N ALA A 22 -5.61 -20.38 32.45
CA ALA A 22 -4.36 -20.82 31.88
C ALA A 22 -4.48 -22.33 31.60
N VAL A 23 -4.42 -22.71 30.32
CA VAL A 23 -4.26 -24.10 29.92
C VAL A 23 -2.77 -24.39 30.01
N ASP A 24 -2.42 -25.39 30.81
CA ASP A 24 -1.06 -25.89 30.96
C ASP A 24 -0.47 -26.26 29.59
N ASP A 25 0.73 -25.74 29.32
CA ASP A 25 1.59 -26.12 28.20
C ASP A 25 2.08 -27.57 28.38
N SER A 26 1.31 -28.54 27.89
CA SER A 26 1.85 -29.80 27.37
C SER A 26 0.82 -30.56 26.54
N ASN A 27 1.17 -30.84 25.28
CA ASN A 27 0.48 -31.73 24.34
C ASN A 27 -0.94 -31.35 23.89
N SER A 28 -1.04 -30.69 22.73
CA SER A 28 -1.67 -31.26 21.52
C SER A 28 -1.93 -30.17 20.48
N GLU A 29 -1.60 -30.46 19.23
CA GLU A 29 -2.10 -29.75 18.05
C GLU A 29 -3.63 -29.85 18.01
N ALA A 30 -4.33 -28.93 18.68
CA ALA A 30 -5.78 -28.86 18.64
C ALA A 30 -6.22 -28.01 17.44
N ASN A 31 -6.37 -28.66 16.29
CA ASN A 31 -7.19 -28.19 15.17
C ASN A 31 -8.62 -27.95 15.68
N VAL A 32 -8.96 -26.70 15.97
CA VAL A 32 -10.36 -26.28 16.10
C VAL A 32 -10.94 -26.21 14.67
N PRO A 33 -12.04 -26.93 14.36
CA PRO A 33 -12.61 -26.90 13.02
C PRO A 33 -13.11 -25.48 12.72
N SER A 34 -12.55 -24.82 11.71
CA SER A 34 -13.20 -23.64 11.13
C SER A 34 -14.47 -24.11 10.41
N GLU A 35 -15.54 -23.31 10.44
CA GLU A 35 -16.73 -23.53 9.60
C GLU A 35 -16.40 -23.59 8.08
N PHE A 36 -15.16 -23.26 7.72
CA PHE A 36 -14.58 -23.34 6.39
C PHE A 36 -13.50 -24.44 6.31
N GLY A 37 -13.91 -25.70 6.52
CA GLY A 37 -13.04 -26.88 6.34
C GLY A 37 -12.32 -26.90 4.98
N GLU A 38 -11.04 -27.29 4.99
CA GLU A 38 -10.09 -27.46 3.85
C GLU A 38 -9.89 -26.28 2.87
N ARG A 39 -10.64 -25.17 2.99
CA ARG A 39 -10.62 -24.04 2.06
C ARG A 39 -10.31 -22.72 2.76
N THR A 40 -9.34 -22.71 3.67
CA THR A 40 -8.98 -21.51 4.44
C THR A 40 -7.48 -21.20 4.29
N LEU A 41 -7.16 -19.90 4.22
CA LEU A 41 -5.77 -19.43 4.23
C LEU A 41 -5.14 -19.67 5.60
N LEU A 42 -3.90 -20.14 5.64
CA LEU A 42 -3.20 -20.40 6.90
C LEU A 42 -2.44 -19.16 7.39
N ARG A 43 -2.48 -18.91 8.70
CA ARG A 43 -1.73 -17.83 9.37
C ARG A 43 -0.25 -18.17 9.51
N GLN A 44 0.47 -18.11 8.39
CA GLN A 44 1.87 -18.52 8.30
C GLN A 44 2.86 -17.36 8.45
N MET A 45 2.45 -16.12 8.16
CA MET A 45 3.36 -14.97 8.26
C MET A 45 3.72 -14.70 9.72
N LYS A 46 5.03 -14.66 9.99
CA LYS A 46 5.58 -14.32 11.30
C LYS A 46 5.29 -12.85 11.60
N ASN A 47 5.15 -12.52 12.89
CA ASN A 47 4.97 -11.14 13.34
C ASN A 47 6.13 -10.23 12.86
N ARG A 48 7.34 -10.81 12.62
CA ARG A 48 8.52 -10.10 12.08
C ARG A 48 8.44 -9.74 10.60
N HIS A 49 7.72 -10.51 9.78
CA HIS A 49 7.49 -10.16 8.35
C HIS A 49 6.71 -8.86 8.23
N ILE A 50 5.83 -8.65 9.22
CA ILE A 50 5.11 -7.40 9.43
C ILE A 50 5.97 -6.42 10.18
N ALA A 51 7.01 -6.79 10.92
CA ALA A 51 7.72 -5.85 11.81
C ALA A 51 8.57 -4.80 11.08
N MET A 52 9.13 -5.17 9.94
CA MET A 52 10.40 -4.59 9.47
C MET A 52 10.29 -3.24 8.76
N ILE A 53 9.12 -2.65 8.72
CA ILE A 53 8.90 -1.38 8.05
C ILE A 53 8.98 -0.17 9.01
N SER A 54 9.23 -0.42 10.29
CA SER A 54 9.39 0.65 11.29
C SER A 54 10.76 1.35 11.29
N ILE A 55 11.75 0.92 10.50
CA ILE A 55 13.14 1.37 10.69
C ILE A 55 13.44 2.58 9.81
N GLY A 56 13.05 3.77 10.25
CA GLY A 56 13.72 5.01 9.85
C GLY A 56 14.69 5.42 10.96
N GLY A 57 15.86 4.79 11.05
CA GLY A 57 16.92 5.26 11.95
C GLY A 57 17.74 4.17 12.64
N THR A 58 18.79 3.70 11.97
CA THR A 58 19.97 3.10 12.63
C THR A 58 21.19 4.03 12.55
N LEU A 59 20.97 5.34 12.35
CA LEU A 59 22.06 6.33 12.25
C LEU A 59 21.89 7.57 13.15
N ILE A 60 20.86 7.65 14.00
CA ILE A 60 20.71 8.78 14.96
C ILE A 60 20.24 8.25 16.32
N PRO A 61 21.16 7.87 17.23
CA PRO A 61 20.81 7.44 18.58
C PRO A 61 20.76 8.65 19.54
N LEU A 62 19.86 9.62 19.33
CA LEU A 62 19.70 10.74 20.28
C LEU A 62 18.27 11.25 20.54
N LEU A 63 17.22 10.67 19.97
CA LEU A 63 15.83 11.03 20.35
C LEU A 63 15.01 9.79 20.69
N SER A 64 14.63 9.73 21.95
CA SER A 64 13.98 8.64 22.67
C SER A 64 12.64 8.19 22.07
N PHE A 65 12.58 7.05 21.40
CA PHE A 65 11.36 6.23 21.27
C PHE A 65 11.72 4.73 21.12
N PRO A 66 11.59 3.92 22.19
CA PRO A 66 11.83 2.48 22.13
C PRO A 66 10.52 1.72 21.98
N CYS A 67 10.23 1.15 20.80
CA CYS A 67 9.56 -0.16 20.74
C CYS A 67 9.50 -0.70 19.32
N ALA A 68 9.99 -1.93 19.17
CA ALA A 68 10.01 -2.74 17.97
C ALA A 68 8.64 -2.96 17.30
N VAL A 69 8.70 -3.38 16.04
CA VAL A 69 7.70 -4.11 15.24
C VAL A 69 6.45 -3.35 14.72
N ALA A 70 6.41 -3.13 13.39
CA ALA A 70 5.25 -3.30 12.50
C ALA A 70 5.25 -2.27 11.34
N ASP A 71 5.40 -2.70 10.09
CA ASP A 71 4.49 -2.45 8.98
C ASP A 71 4.75 -3.55 7.87
N THR A 72 3.72 -4.10 7.19
CA THR A 72 3.86 -4.96 5.96
C THR A 72 3.43 -4.18 4.72
N SER A 73 2.75 -3.04 4.90
CA SER A 73 2.21 -2.24 3.83
C SER A 73 3.18 -1.24 3.23
N CYS A 74 4.46 -1.16 3.63
CA CYS A 74 5.49 -0.46 2.84
C CYS A 74 6.16 -1.32 1.78
N GLN A 75 6.05 -2.64 1.86
CA GLN A 75 6.88 -3.56 1.08
C GLN A 75 6.62 -3.36 -0.43
N GLY A 76 5.35 -3.25 -0.85
CA GLY A 76 5.00 -2.92 -2.24
C GLY A 76 4.96 -1.42 -2.60
N VAL A 77 4.80 -0.53 -1.62
CA VAL A 77 4.43 0.89 -1.90
C VAL A 77 5.65 1.77 -2.15
N ILE A 78 6.76 1.55 -1.43
CA ILE A 78 8.04 2.21 -1.75
C ILE A 78 8.62 1.49 -2.96
N GLY A 79 8.26 1.97 -4.14
CA GLY A 79 8.56 1.31 -5.40
C GLY A 79 8.82 2.29 -6.53
N THR A 80 8.45 1.90 -7.74
CA THR A 80 8.63 2.72 -8.95
C THR A 80 7.92 4.07 -8.85
N GLY A 81 6.80 4.18 -8.13
CA GLY A 81 6.10 5.44 -7.91
C GLY A 81 6.98 6.52 -7.27
N LEU A 82 7.66 6.21 -6.17
CA LEU A 82 8.55 7.16 -5.48
C LEU A 82 9.85 7.38 -6.25
N PHE A 83 10.45 6.33 -6.80
CA PHE A 83 11.79 6.43 -7.38
C PHE A 83 11.82 6.87 -8.85
N LEU A 84 10.87 6.41 -9.66
CA LEU A 84 10.76 6.73 -11.09
C LEU A 84 9.64 7.74 -11.34
N GLY A 85 8.48 7.54 -10.71
CA GLY A 85 7.29 8.38 -10.93
C GLY A 85 7.49 9.83 -10.49
N THR A 86 8.29 10.08 -9.45
CA THR A 86 8.62 11.45 -9.00
C THR A 86 9.33 12.26 -10.07
N ALA A 87 9.94 11.66 -11.10
CA ALA A 87 10.50 12.39 -12.23
C ALA A 87 9.40 13.15 -12.99
N SER A 88 8.28 12.49 -13.30
CA SER A 88 7.13 13.13 -13.93
C SER A 88 6.49 14.16 -13.00
N GLY A 89 6.39 13.86 -11.70
CA GLY A 89 5.86 14.79 -10.71
C GLY A 89 6.69 16.06 -10.61
N LEU A 90 8.02 15.93 -10.54
CA LEU A 90 8.95 17.06 -10.47
C LEU A 90 8.87 17.90 -11.74
N ARG A 91 8.93 17.27 -12.93
CA ARG A 91 8.86 17.96 -14.22
C ARG A 91 7.57 18.76 -14.38
N ASN A 92 6.43 18.15 -14.05
CA ASN A 92 5.13 18.77 -14.26
C ASN A 92 4.77 19.80 -13.18
N GLY A 93 5.16 19.56 -11.93
CA GLY A 93 4.77 20.39 -10.78
C GLY A 93 5.79 21.45 -10.37
N GLY A 94 7.07 21.24 -10.67
CA GLY A 94 8.16 21.93 -10.01
C GLY A 94 8.35 21.47 -8.56
N PRO A 95 9.37 21.96 -7.85
CA PRO A 95 9.72 21.46 -6.52
C PRO A 95 8.64 21.70 -5.46
N VAL A 96 8.01 22.87 -5.43
CA VAL A 96 6.93 23.18 -4.47
C VAL A 96 5.65 22.46 -4.86
N GLY A 97 5.32 22.42 -6.16
CA GLY A 97 4.17 21.66 -6.65
C GLY A 97 4.27 20.18 -6.30
N LEU A 98 5.47 19.59 -6.43
CA LEU A 98 5.76 18.22 -6.04
C LEU A 98 5.51 18.01 -4.53
N LEU A 99 6.11 18.86 -3.69
CA LEU A 99 5.99 18.75 -2.24
C LEU A 99 4.52 18.88 -1.76
N LEU A 100 3.81 19.91 -2.22
CA LEU A 100 2.41 20.12 -1.86
C LEU A 100 1.52 18.99 -2.38
N GLY A 101 1.82 18.45 -3.56
CA GLY A 101 1.15 17.27 -4.13
C GLY A 101 1.20 16.08 -3.19
N TYR A 102 2.40 15.71 -2.76
CA TYR A 102 2.63 14.58 -1.87
C TYR A 102 2.05 14.81 -0.46
N CYS A 103 2.04 16.06 0.04
CA CYS A 103 1.41 16.37 1.31
C CYS A 103 -0.11 16.12 1.30
N VAL A 104 -0.82 16.54 0.25
CA VAL A 104 -2.28 16.36 0.16
C VAL A 104 -2.65 14.90 -0.06
N VAL A 105 -1.98 14.20 -0.97
CA VAL A 105 -2.28 12.77 -1.16
C VAL A 105 -1.84 11.96 0.06
N GLY A 106 -0.72 12.33 0.69
CA GLY A 106 -0.27 11.72 1.94
C GLY A 106 -1.28 11.88 3.06
N SER A 107 -1.95 13.04 3.19
CA SER A 107 -3.02 13.20 4.19
C SER A 107 -4.24 12.35 3.88
N VAL A 108 -4.62 12.19 2.61
CA VAL A 108 -5.70 11.28 2.19
C VAL A 108 -5.34 9.82 2.50
N CYS A 109 -4.13 9.40 2.14
CA CYS A 109 -3.61 8.07 2.46
C CYS A 109 -3.67 7.80 3.97
N TYR A 110 -3.20 8.74 4.80
CA TYR A 110 -3.26 8.62 6.25
C TYR A 110 -4.69 8.42 6.77
N THR A 111 -5.66 9.21 6.29
CA THR A 111 -7.06 9.10 6.72
C THR A 111 -7.72 7.80 6.27
N VAL A 112 -7.35 7.26 5.10
CA VAL A 112 -7.78 5.91 4.68
C VAL A 112 -7.18 4.86 5.61
N MET A 113 -5.89 4.95 5.94
CA MET A 113 -5.22 3.94 6.77
C MET A 113 -5.75 3.88 8.19
N ILE A 114 -5.98 5.01 8.85
CA ILE A 114 -6.60 5.01 10.19
C ILE A 114 -8.05 4.51 10.16
N SER A 115 -8.77 4.64 9.04
CA SER A 115 -10.12 4.07 8.86
C SER A 115 -10.07 2.56 8.68
N LEU A 116 -9.23 2.10 7.76
CA LEU A 116 -9.02 0.68 7.52
C LEU A 116 -8.47 -0.03 8.75
N GLY A 117 -7.58 0.63 9.49
CA GLY A 117 -6.95 0.12 10.69
C GLY A 117 -7.91 -0.26 11.80
N GLU A 118 -8.97 0.53 12.04
CA GLU A 118 -9.98 0.19 13.04
C GLU A 118 -10.75 -1.08 12.65
N MET A 119 -11.12 -1.22 11.37
CA MET A 119 -11.85 -2.39 10.87
C MET A 119 -10.95 -3.64 10.86
N ALA A 120 -9.74 -3.51 10.31
CA ALA A 120 -8.79 -4.62 10.18
C ALA A 120 -8.24 -5.10 11.52
N ALA A 121 -8.05 -4.21 12.49
CA ALA A 121 -7.65 -4.60 13.85
C ALA A 121 -8.80 -5.28 14.61
N PHE A 122 -10.04 -4.85 14.38
CA PHE A 122 -11.21 -5.47 14.99
C PHE A 122 -11.44 -6.88 14.46
N LEU A 123 -11.45 -7.04 13.14
CA LEU A 123 -11.80 -8.28 12.46
C LEU A 123 -10.87 -8.57 11.26
N PRO A 124 -9.66 -9.08 11.47
CA PRO A 124 -8.76 -9.50 10.39
C PRO A 124 -9.29 -10.76 9.71
N ILE A 125 -9.78 -10.61 8.48
CA ILE A 125 -10.42 -11.68 7.69
C ILE A 125 -9.87 -11.75 6.26
N PRO A 126 -9.87 -12.94 5.62
CA PRO A 126 -9.48 -13.09 4.22
C PRO A 126 -10.25 -12.13 3.31
N GLY A 127 -9.55 -11.52 2.35
CA GLY A 127 -10.10 -10.49 1.46
C GLY A 127 -10.16 -9.08 2.07
N GLY A 128 -9.91 -8.91 3.37
CA GLY A 128 -9.79 -7.62 4.03
C GLY A 128 -10.96 -6.68 3.75
N HIS A 129 -10.68 -5.53 3.12
CA HIS A 129 -11.70 -4.53 2.80
C HIS A 129 -12.75 -5.01 1.79
N ILE A 130 -12.46 -6.01 0.94
CA ILE A 130 -13.44 -6.62 0.03
C ILE A 130 -14.52 -7.36 0.83
N THR A 131 -14.12 -8.04 1.90
CA THR A 131 -15.03 -8.76 2.78
C THR A 131 -15.74 -7.81 3.76
N PHE A 132 -15.08 -6.73 4.16
CA PHE A 132 -15.76 -5.64 4.90
C PHE A 132 -16.86 -4.97 4.06
N ALA A 133 -16.66 -4.82 2.75
CA ALA A 133 -17.70 -4.32 1.85
C ALA A 133 -18.95 -5.20 1.86
N GLU A 134 -18.78 -6.52 1.77
CA GLU A 134 -19.87 -7.51 1.78
C GLU A 134 -20.67 -7.40 3.08
N ARG A 135 -19.97 -7.26 4.21
CA ARG A 135 -20.53 -7.30 5.55
C ARG A 135 -21.19 -5.99 6.01
N PHE A 136 -20.63 -4.84 5.64
CA PHE A 136 -21.07 -3.53 6.16
C PHE A 136 -21.77 -2.66 5.12
N VAL A 137 -21.77 -3.03 3.84
CA VAL A 137 -22.42 -2.23 2.77
C VAL A 137 -23.47 -3.06 2.05
N ASP A 138 -23.05 -3.92 1.12
CA ASP A 138 -23.87 -4.88 0.37
C ASP A 138 -22.98 -5.70 -0.58
N SER A 139 -23.53 -6.80 -1.12
CA SER A 139 -22.77 -7.70 -2.01
C SER A 139 -22.39 -7.08 -3.35
N ALA A 140 -23.20 -6.18 -3.91
CA ALA A 140 -22.87 -5.51 -5.17
C ALA A 140 -21.70 -4.52 -4.98
N TRP A 141 -21.61 -3.87 -3.82
CA TRP A 141 -20.46 -3.04 -3.45
C TRP A 141 -19.19 -3.89 -3.30
N SER A 142 -19.27 -5.04 -2.64
CA SER A 142 -18.14 -5.99 -2.54
C SER A 142 -17.66 -6.46 -3.91
N PHE A 143 -18.59 -6.84 -4.78
CA PHE A 143 -18.30 -7.21 -6.16
C PHE A 143 -17.57 -6.09 -6.90
N ALA A 144 -18.12 -4.87 -6.91
CA ALA A 144 -17.56 -3.75 -7.67
C ALA A 144 -16.18 -3.33 -7.15
N VAL A 145 -16.04 -3.09 -5.84
CA VAL A 145 -14.75 -2.71 -5.23
C VAL A 145 -13.73 -3.83 -5.39
N GLY A 146 -14.13 -5.08 -5.14
CA GLY A 146 -13.23 -6.22 -5.21
C GLY A 146 -12.70 -6.47 -6.62
N TRP A 147 -13.54 -6.44 -7.65
CA TRP A 147 -13.09 -6.61 -9.04
C TRP A 147 -12.21 -5.47 -9.53
N LEU A 148 -12.49 -4.23 -9.13
CA LEU A 148 -11.62 -3.09 -9.44
C LEU A 148 -10.28 -3.17 -8.71
N TYR A 149 -10.28 -3.60 -7.45
CA TYR A 149 -9.04 -3.83 -6.71
C TYR A 149 -8.21 -4.97 -7.31
N CYS A 150 -8.85 -6.07 -7.69
CA CYS A 150 -8.20 -7.18 -8.38
C CYS A 150 -7.61 -6.73 -9.73
N TYR A 151 -8.40 -6.02 -10.54
CA TYR A 151 -7.97 -5.42 -11.80
C TYR A 151 -6.77 -4.50 -11.62
N ASN A 152 -6.80 -3.63 -10.59
CA ASN A 152 -5.69 -2.73 -10.28
C ASN A 152 -4.36 -3.49 -10.13
N TRP A 153 -4.29 -4.45 -9.22
CA TRP A 153 -3.04 -5.18 -8.93
C TRP A 153 -2.62 -6.10 -10.07
N ILE A 154 -3.58 -6.66 -10.82
CA ILE A 154 -3.29 -7.46 -12.01
C ILE A 154 -2.60 -6.62 -13.10
N ILE A 155 -2.99 -5.37 -13.28
CA ILE A 155 -2.44 -4.48 -14.32
C ILE A 155 -1.16 -3.76 -13.86
N ILE A 156 -0.98 -3.50 -12.55
CA ILE A 156 0.28 -2.96 -12.01
C ILE A 156 1.43 -3.96 -12.21
N LEU A 157 1.19 -5.26 -12.00
CA LEU A 157 2.22 -6.30 -12.09
C LEU A 157 3.05 -6.22 -13.40
N PRO A 158 2.44 -6.20 -14.60
CA PRO A 158 3.16 -5.99 -15.86
C PRO A 158 4.00 -4.70 -15.91
N ALA A 159 3.49 -3.61 -15.31
CA ALA A 159 4.17 -2.32 -15.32
C ALA A 159 5.44 -2.35 -14.44
N GLU A 160 5.37 -2.98 -13.26
CA GLU A 160 6.53 -3.18 -12.37
C GLU A 160 7.59 -4.10 -12.99
N VAL A 161 7.16 -5.18 -13.65
CA VAL A 161 8.05 -6.08 -14.39
C VAL A 161 8.77 -5.35 -15.53
N SER A 162 8.05 -4.50 -16.27
CA SER A 162 8.62 -3.70 -17.36
C SER A 162 9.60 -2.65 -16.82
N ALA A 163 9.26 -1.99 -15.71
CA ALA A 163 10.15 -1.05 -15.03
C ALA A 163 11.46 -1.75 -14.59
N GLY A 164 11.38 -2.98 -14.07
CA GLY A 164 12.55 -3.80 -13.76
C GLY A 164 13.44 -4.05 -14.98
N ALA A 165 12.85 -4.39 -16.14
CA ALA A 165 13.60 -4.58 -17.38
C ALA A 165 14.29 -3.28 -17.84
N VAL A 166 13.62 -2.13 -17.73
CA VAL A 166 14.20 -0.81 -18.05
C VAL A 166 15.34 -0.44 -17.12
N LEU A 167 15.26 -0.79 -15.83
CA LEU A 167 16.35 -0.56 -14.88
C LEU A 167 17.60 -1.37 -15.23
N ILE A 168 17.46 -2.58 -15.77
CA ILE A 168 18.59 -3.40 -16.21
C ILE A 168 19.30 -2.81 -17.44
N ASN A 169 18.56 -2.09 -18.30
CA ASN A 169 19.13 -1.35 -19.44
C ASN A 169 20.10 -0.23 -19.05
N TYR A 170 20.22 0.09 -17.77
CA TYR A 170 21.30 0.93 -17.26
C TYR A 170 22.69 0.28 -17.50
N TRP A 171 22.83 -1.03 -17.26
CA TRP A 171 24.11 -1.74 -17.42
C TRP A 171 24.26 -2.36 -18.81
N ASN A 172 23.18 -2.87 -19.40
CA ASN A 172 23.26 -3.57 -20.67
C ASN A 172 22.01 -3.32 -21.52
N ARG A 173 22.21 -2.66 -22.66
CA ARG A 173 21.15 -2.40 -23.67
C ARG A 173 21.18 -3.34 -24.88
N SER A 174 22.17 -4.24 -24.94
CA SER A 174 22.36 -5.15 -26.08
C SER A 174 21.46 -6.39 -26.03
N ILE A 175 21.01 -6.77 -24.82
CA ILE A 175 20.15 -7.93 -24.60
C ILE A 175 18.68 -7.49 -24.73
N ASN A 176 17.88 -8.31 -25.41
CA ASN A 176 16.46 -8.05 -25.57
C ASN A 176 15.73 -8.04 -24.22
N ASN A 177 14.91 -7.00 -23.97
CA ASN A 177 14.08 -6.86 -22.76
C ASN A 177 13.22 -8.09 -22.45
N ALA A 178 12.88 -8.91 -23.45
CA ALA A 178 12.11 -10.16 -23.28
C ALA A 178 12.78 -11.11 -22.28
N VAL A 179 14.11 -11.19 -22.28
CA VAL A 179 14.88 -12.04 -21.37
C VAL A 179 14.75 -11.52 -19.93
N TRP A 180 14.87 -10.21 -19.76
CA TRP A 180 14.74 -9.57 -18.45
C TRP A 180 13.32 -9.70 -17.90
N ILE A 181 12.31 -9.50 -18.74
CA ILE A 181 10.90 -9.71 -18.39
C ILE A 181 10.67 -11.17 -17.94
N SER A 182 11.15 -12.14 -18.71
CA SER A 182 11.05 -13.58 -18.37
C SER A 182 11.65 -13.87 -17.00
N LEU A 183 12.84 -13.33 -16.73
CA LEU A 183 13.56 -13.53 -15.48
C LEU A 183 12.80 -12.91 -14.29
N CYS A 184 12.32 -11.67 -14.44
CA CYS A 184 11.52 -10.99 -13.43
C CYS A 184 10.27 -11.80 -13.07
N LEU A 185 9.51 -12.26 -14.08
CA LEU A 185 8.29 -13.06 -13.86
C LEU A 185 8.62 -14.39 -13.20
N ALA A 186 9.68 -15.09 -13.64
CA ALA A 186 10.07 -16.36 -13.05
C ALA A 186 10.36 -16.22 -11.54
N ILE A 187 11.06 -15.17 -11.13
CA ILE A 187 11.37 -14.89 -9.72
C ILE A 187 10.08 -14.62 -8.93
N VAL A 188 9.23 -13.70 -9.41
CA VAL A 188 7.99 -13.29 -8.75
C VAL A 188 7.01 -14.45 -8.58
N ILE A 189 6.84 -15.26 -9.63
CA ILE A 189 5.98 -16.44 -9.61
C ILE A 189 6.53 -17.48 -8.65
N SER A 190 7.84 -17.74 -8.69
CA SER A 190 8.47 -18.73 -7.81
C SER A 190 8.27 -18.38 -6.34
N ILE A 191 8.54 -17.14 -5.93
CA ILE A 191 8.35 -16.69 -4.54
C ILE A 191 6.90 -16.88 -4.09
N ASN A 192 5.93 -16.49 -4.91
CA ASN A 192 4.51 -16.60 -4.57
C ASN A 192 4.01 -18.05 -4.51
N LEU A 193 4.58 -18.96 -5.33
CA LEU A 193 4.22 -20.37 -5.32
C LEU A 193 4.71 -21.13 -4.08
N PHE A 194 5.75 -20.65 -3.40
CA PHE A 194 6.23 -21.24 -2.14
C PHE A 194 5.43 -20.82 -0.89
N GLY A 195 4.38 -20.00 -1.06
CA GLY A 195 3.45 -19.67 0.01
C GLY A 195 3.77 -18.39 0.77
N ALA A 196 2.86 -18.04 1.67
CA ALA A 196 2.85 -16.77 2.41
C ALA A 196 4.08 -16.54 3.29
N SER A 197 4.62 -17.62 3.87
CA SER A 197 5.83 -17.52 4.71
C SER A 197 7.06 -17.13 3.90
N VAL A 198 7.25 -17.71 2.71
CA VAL A 198 8.40 -17.40 1.85
C VAL A 198 8.26 -16.01 1.25
N TYR A 199 7.04 -15.65 0.83
CA TYR A 199 6.71 -14.27 0.46
C TYR A 199 7.10 -13.28 1.57
N GLY A 200 6.72 -13.57 2.83
CA GLY A 200 7.03 -12.73 3.98
C GLY A 200 8.54 -12.59 4.28
N GLU A 201 9.33 -13.67 4.12
CA GLU A 201 10.80 -13.60 4.27
C GLU A 201 11.47 -12.84 3.12
N ALA A 202 11.02 -13.05 1.88
CA ALA A 202 11.55 -12.34 0.71
C ALA A 202 11.29 -10.84 0.81
N GLU A 203 10.05 -10.46 1.12
CA GLU A 203 9.68 -9.06 1.29
C GLU A 203 10.34 -8.41 2.50
N PHE A 204 10.60 -9.17 3.57
CA PHE A 204 11.41 -8.70 4.69
C PHE A 204 12.80 -8.26 4.19
N ILE A 205 13.49 -9.08 3.39
CA ILE A 205 14.80 -8.71 2.81
C ILE A 205 14.67 -7.50 1.88
N PHE A 206 13.70 -7.51 0.98
CA PHE A 206 13.51 -6.42 0.01
C PHE A 206 13.19 -5.08 0.68
N ALA A 207 12.35 -5.08 1.71
CA ALA A 207 12.03 -3.89 2.50
C ALA A 207 13.27 -3.28 3.16
N SER A 208 14.14 -4.12 3.73
CA SER A 208 15.41 -3.68 4.31
C SER A 208 16.24 -2.88 3.31
N VAL A 209 16.40 -3.42 2.10
CA VAL A 209 17.15 -2.74 1.02
C VAL A 209 16.50 -1.41 0.68
N LYS A 210 15.16 -1.36 0.52
CA LYS A 210 14.42 -0.13 0.19
C LYS A 210 14.61 0.95 1.24
N VAL A 211 14.45 0.60 2.51
CA VAL A 211 14.53 1.51 3.65
C VAL A 211 15.96 2.06 3.81
N ILE A 212 16.97 1.22 3.71
CA ILE A 212 18.38 1.64 3.75
C ILE A 212 18.67 2.58 2.57
N THR A 213 18.20 2.23 1.38
CA THR A 213 18.41 3.01 0.16
C THR A 213 17.77 4.40 0.26
N ILE A 214 16.49 4.50 0.62
CA ILE A 214 15.83 5.82 0.72
C ILE A 214 16.43 6.68 1.84
N THR A 215 16.77 6.07 2.98
CA THR A 215 17.43 6.79 4.08
C THR A 215 18.80 7.31 3.65
N GLY A 216 19.60 6.47 2.99
CA GLY A 216 20.89 6.86 2.44
C GLY A 216 20.77 7.95 1.38
N LEU A 217 19.76 7.89 0.50
CA LEU A 217 19.50 8.91 -0.51
C LEU A 217 19.07 10.25 0.09
N ILE A 218 18.28 10.25 1.17
CA ILE A 218 17.90 11.47 1.89
C ILE A 218 19.14 12.10 2.54
N ILE A 219 19.95 11.32 3.26
CA ILE A 219 21.18 11.81 3.90
C ILE A 219 22.15 12.35 2.84
N LEU A 220 22.40 11.58 1.79
CA LEU A 220 23.24 12.00 0.67
C LEU A 220 22.71 13.28 0.04
N GLY A 221 21.41 13.38 -0.16
CA GLY A 221 20.79 14.58 -0.72
C GLY A 221 21.00 15.82 0.13
N ILE A 222 20.91 15.71 1.45
CA ILE A 222 21.26 16.82 2.36
C ILE A 222 22.74 17.20 2.20
N VAL A 223 23.63 16.22 2.14
CA VAL A 223 25.08 16.46 1.95
C VAL A 223 25.36 17.16 0.62
N LEU A 224 24.72 16.72 -0.47
CA LEU A 224 24.86 17.32 -1.80
C LEU A 224 24.29 18.74 -1.84
N ASP A 225 23.12 18.99 -1.24
CA ASP A 225 22.53 20.34 -1.18
C ASP A 225 23.46 21.34 -0.44
N LEU A 226 24.15 20.85 0.60
CA LEU A 226 25.12 21.63 1.38
C LEU A 226 26.50 21.77 0.72
N GLY A 227 26.73 21.16 -0.44
CA GLY A 227 27.99 21.27 -1.20
C GLY A 227 29.06 20.22 -0.86
N GLY A 228 28.67 19.12 -0.21
CA GLY A 228 29.57 18.00 0.10
C GLY A 228 29.86 17.06 -1.07
N GLY A 229 29.42 17.40 -2.29
CA GLY A 229 29.71 16.63 -3.50
C GLY A 229 31.16 16.84 -4.00
N PRO A 230 31.68 15.94 -4.86
CA PRO A 230 32.98 16.11 -5.52
C PRO A 230 33.13 17.41 -6.32
N ASN A 231 32.01 17.95 -6.80
CA ASN A 231 31.93 19.23 -7.48
C ASN A 231 32.05 20.44 -6.53
N HIS A 232 32.02 20.24 -5.22
CA HIS A 232 32.01 21.26 -4.16
C HIS A 232 30.96 22.37 -4.37
N ASP A 233 29.90 22.06 -5.12
CA ASP A 233 28.89 23.03 -5.51
C ASP A 233 27.72 23.00 -4.52
N ARG A 234 27.54 24.10 -3.78
CA ARG A 234 26.41 24.23 -2.85
C ARG A 234 25.16 24.64 -3.61
N ILE A 235 24.17 23.75 -3.63
CA ILE A 235 22.88 24.00 -4.30
C ILE A 235 22.07 25.01 -3.49
N GLY A 236 21.79 24.74 -2.21
CA GLY A 236 21.18 25.71 -1.29
C GLY A 236 19.90 26.36 -1.81
N PHE A 237 18.91 25.53 -2.18
CA PHE A 237 17.62 25.96 -2.78
C PHE A 237 17.74 26.64 -4.15
N ARG A 238 18.88 26.53 -4.85
CA ARG A 238 19.06 27.12 -6.19
C ARG A 238 17.92 26.78 -7.15
N TYR A 239 17.50 25.51 -7.22
CA TYR A 239 16.44 25.07 -8.13
C TYR A 239 15.03 25.54 -7.74
N TRP A 240 14.82 25.92 -6.48
CA TRP A 240 13.58 26.56 -6.03
C TRP A 240 13.52 28.04 -6.41
N LYS A 241 14.67 28.67 -6.69
CA LYS A 241 14.76 30.07 -7.15
C LYS A 241 14.83 30.15 -8.68
N HIS A 242 15.65 29.31 -9.30
CA HIS A 242 15.86 29.21 -10.75
C HIS A 242 15.98 27.74 -11.16
N PRO A 243 15.08 27.18 -12.00
CA PRO A 243 14.06 27.86 -12.81
C PRO A 243 12.84 28.41 -12.05
N GLY A 244 12.63 28.00 -10.79
CA GLY A 244 11.60 28.57 -9.91
C GLY A 244 10.88 27.53 -9.06
N PRO A 245 9.98 27.96 -8.17
CA PRO A 245 9.33 27.06 -7.20
C PRO A 245 8.26 26.16 -7.81
N PHE A 246 7.59 26.62 -8.88
CA PHE A 246 6.54 25.90 -9.58
C PHE A 246 6.86 25.83 -11.07
N ALA A 247 6.55 24.70 -11.68
CA ALA A 247 6.50 24.60 -13.13
C ALA A 247 5.24 25.27 -13.68
N GLN A 248 5.28 25.65 -14.96
CA GLN A 248 4.09 26.09 -15.70
C GLN A 248 3.60 24.93 -16.56
N PHE A 249 2.45 24.36 -16.21
CA PHE A 249 1.95 23.18 -16.92
C PHE A 249 1.56 23.54 -18.35
N ASN A 250 2.08 22.79 -19.32
CA ASN A 250 1.79 22.94 -20.74
C ASN A 250 1.93 24.39 -21.25
N GLU A 251 2.97 25.08 -20.77
CA GLU A 251 3.29 26.47 -21.14
C GLU A 251 2.18 27.49 -20.84
N ILE A 252 1.20 27.13 -20.00
CA ILE A 252 0.17 28.04 -19.53
C ILE A 252 0.80 28.97 -18.50
N GLU A 253 0.79 30.28 -18.77
CA GLU A 253 1.41 31.25 -17.86
C GLU A 253 0.54 31.58 -16.62
N GLY A 254 1.17 32.23 -15.64
CA GLY A 254 0.50 32.81 -14.48
C GLY A 254 0.10 31.79 -13.40
N ALA A 255 -0.87 32.17 -12.56
CA ALA A 255 -1.33 31.35 -11.44
C ALA A 255 -2.05 30.07 -11.89
N LYS A 256 -2.73 30.13 -13.05
CA LYS A 256 -3.45 28.98 -13.62
C LYS A 256 -2.48 27.85 -13.96
N GLY A 257 -1.39 28.13 -14.68
CA GLY A 257 -0.40 27.12 -15.03
C GLY A 257 0.24 26.44 -13.81
N ARG A 258 0.53 27.22 -12.76
CA ARG A 258 1.06 26.71 -11.48
C ARG A 258 0.06 25.81 -10.73
N PHE A 259 -1.22 26.18 -10.71
CA PHE A 259 -2.27 25.35 -10.10
C PHE A 259 -2.42 24.02 -10.84
N LEU A 260 -2.45 24.07 -12.18
CA LEU A 260 -2.53 22.89 -13.03
C LEU A 260 -1.28 21.99 -12.89
N ALA A 261 -0.11 22.61 -12.76
CA ALA A 261 1.16 21.92 -12.48
C ALA A 261 1.11 21.17 -11.16
N TRP A 262 0.68 21.83 -10.08
CA TRP A 262 0.48 21.20 -8.78
C TRP A 262 -0.58 20.06 -8.83
N TRP A 263 -1.69 20.29 -9.53
CA TRP A 263 -2.74 19.28 -9.67
C TRP A 263 -2.26 18.04 -10.46
N ALA A 264 -1.43 18.22 -11.48
CA ALA A 264 -0.81 17.13 -12.24
C ALA A 264 0.00 16.17 -11.36
N VAL A 265 0.59 16.67 -10.27
CA VAL A 265 1.36 15.85 -9.31
C VAL A 265 0.44 14.89 -8.55
N MET A 266 -0.81 15.26 -8.26
CA MET A 266 -1.69 14.49 -7.38
C MET A 266 -1.93 13.06 -7.89
N THR A 267 -2.16 12.89 -9.19
CA THR A 267 -2.39 11.55 -9.77
C THR A 267 -1.15 10.68 -9.67
N GLN A 268 0.03 11.26 -9.91
CA GLN A 268 1.31 10.56 -9.75
C GLN A 268 1.60 10.23 -8.28
N ALA A 269 1.34 11.16 -7.37
CA ALA A 269 1.49 10.96 -5.93
C ALA A 269 0.52 9.88 -5.43
N ALA A 270 -0.72 9.83 -5.94
CA ALA A 270 -1.68 8.76 -5.64
C ALA A 270 -1.10 7.39 -5.99
N PHE A 271 -0.55 7.24 -7.19
CA PHE A 271 0.16 6.01 -7.58
C PHE A 271 1.26 5.63 -6.57
N SER A 272 2.06 6.60 -6.12
CA SER A 272 3.12 6.35 -5.13
C SER A 272 2.62 5.91 -3.75
N PHE A 273 1.39 6.21 -3.35
CA PHE A 273 0.86 5.88 -2.02
C PHE A 273 -0.10 4.67 -2.03
N ILE A 274 -0.60 4.23 -3.18
CA ILE A 274 -1.46 3.05 -3.32
C ILE A 274 -0.73 1.78 -2.87
N GLY A 275 -1.44 0.88 -2.19
CA GLY A 275 -0.89 -0.35 -1.61
C GLY A 275 -0.64 -0.27 -0.11
N THR A 276 -0.87 0.90 0.50
CA THR A 276 -0.86 1.02 1.95
C THR A 276 -1.96 0.17 2.61
N GLU A 277 -3.05 -0.09 1.89
CA GLU A 277 -4.18 -0.93 2.28
C GLU A 277 -3.87 -2.43 2.33
N VAL A 278 -2.72 -2.87 1.80
CA VAL A 278 -2.32 -4.30 1.76
C VAL A 278 -2.25 -4.90 3.17
N VAL A 279 -2.04 -4.08 4.21
CA VAL A 279 -2.10 -4.52 5.61
C VAL A 279 -3.41 -5.24 5.96
N ALA A 280 -4.53 -4.85 5.36
CA ALA A 280 -5.82 -5.50 5.62
C ALA A 280 -5.96 -6.85 4.91
N ILE A 281 -5.35 -7.00 3.73
CA ILE A 281 -5.31 -8.28 3.00
C ILE A 281 -4.35 -9.24 3.69
N ALA A 282 -3.13 -8.77 3.99
CA ALA A 282 -2.11 -9.54 4.66
C ALA A 282 -2.54 -9.95 6.08
N GLY A 283 -3.31 -9.11 6.77
CA GLY A 283 -3.75 -9.34 8.15
C GLY A 283 -4.45 -10.67 8.40
N ALA A 284 -5.06 -11.28 7.38
CA ALA A 284 -5.68 -12.60 7.46
C ALA A 284 -4.68 -13.76 7.58
N GLU A 285 -3.45 -13.58 7.10
CA GLU A 285 -2.40 -14.61 7.03
C GLU A 285 -1.33 -14.43 8.14
N VAL A 286 -1.60 -13.53 9.10
CA VAL A 286 -0.70 -13.17 10.21
C VAL A 286 -1.01 -13.95 11.47
N LYS A 287 0.03 -14.39 12.20
CA LYS A 287 -0.12 -15.11 13.48
C LYS A 287 -0.88 -14.32 14.56
N ASN A 288 -0.44 -13.11 14.92
CA ASN A 288 -1.11 -12.27 15.93
C ASN A 288 -1.61 -10.92 15.35
N PRO A 289 -2.75 -10.90 14.64
CA PRO A 289 -3.18 -9.73 13.86
C PRO A 289 -3.73 -8.60 14.73
N ARG A 290 -4.43 -8.90 15.84
CA ARG A 290 -4.99 -7.87 16.75
C ARG A 290 -3.93 -6.98 17.39
N ARG A 291 -2.69 -7.48 17.54
CA ARG A 291 -1.56 -6.67 18.01
C ARG A 291 -0.73 -6.09 16.87
N SER A 292 -0.51 -6.86 15.80
CA SER A 292 0.36 -6.46 14.70
C SER A 292 -0.23 -5.36 13.83
N ILE A 293 -1.54 -5.43 13.51
CA ILE A 293 -2.22 -4.44 12.66
C ILE A 293 -2.24 -3.05 13.32
N PRO A 294 -2.68 -2.87 14.59
CA PRO A 294 -2.65 -1.55 15.24
C PRO A 294 -1.27 -0.90 15.32
N LYS A 295 -0.21 -1.71 15.47
CA LYS A 295 1.17 -1.19 15.49
C LYS A 295 1.56 -0.71 14.09
N ALA A 296 1.23 -1.46 13.05
CA ALA A 296 1.52 -1.10 11.66
C ALA A 296 0.85 0.23 11.29
N ILE A 297 -0.46 0.35 11.56
CA ILE A 297 -1.23 1.56 11.26
C ILE A 297 -0.67 2.79 11.98
N ARG A 298 -0.27 2.64 13.25
CA ARG A 298 0.34 3.72 14.02
C ARG A 298 1.67 4.20 13.44
N ARG A 299 2.35 3.43 12.60
CA ARG A 299 3.68 3.80 12.04
C ARG A 299 3.60 4.30 10.61
N VAL A 300 2.43 4.21 9.96
CA VAL A 300 2.19 4.73 8.62
C VAL A 300 2.65 6.19 8.49
N TYR A 301 2.39 7.05 9.48
CA TYR A 301 2.75 8.47 9.39
C TYR A 301 4.27 8.70 9.28
N VAL A 302 5.09 7.88 9.95
CA VAL A 302 6.58 8.02 9.91
C VAL A 302 7.04 7.83 8.48
N ARG A 303 6.51 6.82 7.80
CA ARG A 303 6.78 6.54 6.40
C ARG A 303 6.34 7.69 5.49
N LEU A 304 5.11 8.18 5.64
CA LEU A 304 4.56 9.26 4.82
C LEU A 304 5.39 10.55 4.95
N LEU A 305 5.76 10.92 6.18
CA LEU A 305 6.53 12.14 6.44
C LEU A 305 8.00 11.99 6.03
N LEU A 306 8.67 10.92 6.45
CA LEU A 306 10.12 10.80 6.29
C LEU A 306 10.52 10.34 4.89
N PHE A 307 9.92 9.26 4.38
CA PHE A 307 10.34 8.68 3.10
C PHE A 307 9.69 9.34 1.89
N TYR A 308 8.39 9.67 1.98
CA TYR A 308 7.68 10.30 0.87
C TYR A 308 7.90 11.80 0.85
N ILE A 309 7.41 12.51 1.88
CA ILE A 309 7.51 13.98 1.93
C ILE A 309 8.98 14.42 2.04
N GLY A 310 9.78 13.79 2.90
CA GLY A 310 11.21 14.03 2.98
C GLY A 310 11.94 13.69 1.68
N GLY A 311 11.63 12.54 1.06
CA GLY A 311 12.22 12.13 -0.21
C GLY A 311 11.94 13.13 -1.34
N VAL A 312 10.70 13.56 -1.52
CA VAL A 312 10.36 14.54 -2.58
C VAL A 312 10.86 15.94 -2.29
N ALA A 313 10.95 16.34 -1.02
CA ALA A 313 11.57 17.61 -0.63
C ALA A 313 13.05 17.65 -1.06
N ILE A 314 13.78 16.56 -0.80
CA ILE A 314 15.17 16.41 -1.23
C ILE A 314 15.29 16.37 -2.76
N ILE A 315 14.44 15.60 -3.46
CA ILE A 315 14.43 15.58 -4.93
C ILE A 315 14.25 16.99 -5.51
N GLY A 316 13.29 17.74 -4.98
CA GLY A 316 13.02 19.11 -5.43
C GLY A 316 14.17 20.08 -5.17
N LEU A 317 15.03 19.80 -4.19
CA LEU A 317 16.25 20.58 -3.93
C LEU A 317 17.38 20.25 -4.89
N LEU A 318 17.51 18.99 -5.30
CA LEU A 318 18.71 18.48 -5.98
C LEU A 318 18.66 18.54 -7.50
N VAL A 319 17.47 18.56 -8.11
CA VAL A 319 17.32 18.47 -9.56
C VAL A 319 16.41 19.59 -10.06
N PRO A 320 16.81 20.34 -11.10
CA PRO A 320 15.92 21.31 -11.72
C PRO A 320 14.80 20.58 -12.45
N PHE A 321 13.55 21.05 -12.32
CA PHE A 321 12.41 20.44 -13.01
C PHE A 321 12.48 20.51 -14.54
N THR A 322 13.40 21.31 -15.09
CA THR A 322 13.69 21.45 -16.52
C THR A 322 14.74 20.47 -17.04
N ASP A 323 15.28 19.57 -16.20
CA ASP A 323 16.27 18.59 -16.63
C ASP A 323 15.66 17.62 -17.66
N PRO A 324 16.25 17.48 -18.86
CA PRO A 324 15.68 16.64 -19.92
C PRO A 324 15.63 15.16 -19.54
N ARG A 325 16.48 14.69 -18.61
CA ARG A 325 16.48 13.29 -18.14
C ARG A 325 15.27 12.94 -17.28
N LEU A 326 14.49 13.93 -16.84
CA LEU A 326 13.20 13.70 -16.17
C LEU A 326 12.11 13.23 -17.14
N ASN A 327 12.38 13.23 -18.45
CA ASN A 327 11.42 12.79 -19.45
C ASN A 327 11.34 11.26 -19.56
N LEU A 328 10.24 10.68 -19.08
CA LEU A 328 9.99 9.24 -19.09
C LEU A 328 9.57 8.69 -20.48
N THR A 329 9.25 9.54 -21.46
CA THR A 329 8.74 9.10 -22.77
C THR A 329 9.80 8.78 -23.81
N ASP A 330 11.06 9.19 -23.59
CA ASP A 330 12.06 9.23 -24.67
C ASP A 330 12.81 7.91 -24.89
N GLY A 331 12.33 6.79 -24.33
CA GLY A 331 12.92 5.45 -24.51
C GLY A 331 14.37 5.32 -24.01
N THR A 332 14.96 6.40 -23.51
CA THR A 332 16.24 6.42 -22.80
C THR A 332 16.00 5.90 -21.39
N ALA A 333 16.95 5.13 -20.85
CA ALA A 333 16.85 4.52 -19.54
C ALA A 333 16.32 5.53 -18.50
N ALA A 334 15.07 5.33 -18.08
CA ALA A 334 14.34 6.24 -17.20
C ALA A 334 15.19 6.51 -15.96
N ALA A 335 15.65 7.75 -15.79
CA ALA A 335 16.56 8.09 -14.71
C ALA A 335 15.77 8.61 -13.52
N SER A 336 15.81 7.87 -12.41
CA SER A 336 15.31 8.34 -11.12
C SER A 336 15.92 9.72 -10.79
N PRO A 337 15.15 10.70 -10.25
CA PRO A 337 15.69 12.01 -9.87
C PRO A 337 16.87 11.90 -8.89
N PHE A 338 16.86 10.91 -8.01
CA PHE A 338 18.00 10.63 -7.14
C PHE A 338 19.26 10.22 -7.92
N VAL A 339 19.11 9.38 -8.94
CA VAL A 339 20.25 8.98 -9.81
C VAL A 339 20.75 10.17 -10.62
N ILE A 340 19.85 11.02 -11.13
CA ILE A 340 20.19 12.27 -11.81
C ILE A 340 21.02 13.18 -10.90
N ALA A 341 20.59 13.39 -9.66
CA ALA A 341 21.30 14.21 -8.68
C ALA A 341 22.73 13.70 -8.41
N ILE A 342 22.89 12.38 -8.25
CA ILE A 342 24.19 11.75 -7.97
C ILE A 342 25.13 11.89 -9.18
N GLN A 343 24.61 11.73 -10.39
CA GLN A 343 25.36 11.96 -11.62
C GLN A 343 25.79 13.43 -11.75
N ASN A 344 24.90 14.38 -11.45
CA ASN A 344 25.21 15.81 -11.46
C ASN A 344 26.29 16.20 -10.44
N ALA A 345 26.32 15.50 -9.31
CA ALA A 345 27.38 15.65 -8.30
C ALA A 345 28.74 15.08 -8.73
N GLY A 346 28.80 14.30 -9.82
CA GLY A 346 30.03 13.69 -10.32
C GLY A 346 30.45 12.40 -9.59
N ILE A 347 29.56 11.77 -8.82
CA ILE A 347 29.86 10.53 -8.10
C ILE A 347 29.75 9.34 -9.06
N LYS A 348 30.87 8.64 -9.29
CA LYS A 348 30.96 7.61 -10.36
C LYS A 348 30.37 6.26 -10.01
N ALA A 349 30.62 5.74 -8.79
CA ALA A 349 30.23 4.37 -8.42
C ALA A 349 28.78 4.25 -7.92
N LEU A 350 28.31 5.29 -7.24
CA LEU A 350 27.03 5.27 -6.52
C LEU A 350 25.79 5.14 -7.43
N PRO A 351 25.73 5.71 -8.65
CA PRO A 351 24.60 5.52 -9.56
C PRO A 351 24.30 4.04 -9.85
N SER A 352 25.33 3.21 -10.03
CA SER A 352 25.17 1.77 -10.27
C SER A 352 24.60 1.05 -9.05
N ILE A 353 25.06 1.38 -7.84
CA ILE A 353 24.58 0.77 -6.59
C ILE A 353 23.10 1.13 -6.38
N ILE A 354 22.77 2.41 -6.53
CA ILE A 354 21.38 2.88 -6.38
C ILE A 354 20.49 2.22 -7.42
N ASN A 355 20.92 2.13 -8.69
CA ASN A 355 20.14 1.46 -9.72
C ASN A 355 19.88 -0.03 -9.41
N ALA A 356 20.83 -0.74 -8.79
CA ALA A 356 20.62 -2.10 -8.30
C ALA A 356 19.59 -2.17 -7.17
N CYS A 357 19.64 -1.24 -6.22
CA CYS A 357 18.61 -1.12 -5.18
C CYS A 357 17.23 -0.81 -5.77
N LEU A 358 17.15 0.04 -6.79
CA LEU A 358 15.90 0.34 -7.50
C LEU A 358 15.34 -0.89 -8.22
N LEU A 359 16.20 -1.73 -8.81
CA LEU A 359 15.79 -2.98 -9.44
C LEU A 359 15.19 -3.96 -8.42
N ILE A 360 15.86 -4.15 -7.27
CA ILE A 360 15.32 -4.92 -6.14
C ILE A 360 13.98 -4.34 -5.69
N SER A 361 13.85 -3.01 -5.73
CA SER A 361 12.64 -2.33 -5.35
C SER A 361 11.44 -2.65 -6.27
N ALA A 362 11.68 -2.62 -7.58
CA ALA A 362 10.70 -2.99 -8.61
C ALA A 362 10.30 -4.48 -8.52
N TRP A 363 11.25 -5.39 -8.27
CA TRP A 363 10.93 -6.80 -8.05
C TRP A 363 10.02 -7.04 -6.84
N SER A 364 10.28 -6.35 -5.75
CA SER A 364 9.44 -6.43 -4.54
C SER A 364 8.05 -5.83 -4.76
N ALA A 365 7.93 -4.76 -5.55
CA ALA A 365 6.62 -4.24 -5.95
C ALA A 365 5.84 -5.28 -6.77
N ALA A 366 6.45 -5.85 -7.83
CA ALA A 366 5.84 -6.91 -8.63
C ALA A 366 5.45 -8.15 -7.80
N ASN A 367 6.30 -8.55 -6.85
CA ASN A 367 6.02 -9.65 -5.94
C ASN A 367 4.81 -9.37 -5.04
N SER A 368 4.70 -8.14 -4.53
CA SER A 368 3.55 -7.67 -3.74
C SER A 368 2.27 -7.60 -4.59
N ASP A 369 2.35 -7.17 -5.85
CA ASP A 369 1.19 -7.08 -6.73
C ASP A 369 0.55 -8.45 -7.00
N LEU A 370 1.39 -9.47 -7.25
CA LEU A 370 0.92 -10.84 -7.43
C LEU A 370 0.30 -11.42 -6.14
N TYR A 371 0.90 -11.13 -4.99
CA TYR A 371 0.33 -11.49 -3.70
C TYR A 371 -1.05 -10.83 -3.51
N CYS A 372 -1.15 -9.52 -3.70
CA CYS A 372 -2.38 -8.77 -3.46
C CYS A 372 -3.51 -9.17 -4.42
N SER A 373 -3.22 -9.29 -5.72
CA SER A 373 -4.19 -9.71 -6.73
C SER A 373 -4.73 -11.13 -6.46
N SER A 374 -3.85 -12.09 -6.14
CA SER A 374 -4.27 -13.47 -5.86
C SER A 374 -5.15 -13.59 -4.61
N ARG A 375 -4.83 -12.86 -3.53
CA ARG A 375 -5.63 -12.85 -2.29
C ARG A 375 -6.92 -12.05 -2.43
N ALA A 376 -6.92 -10.99 -3.23
CA ALA A 376 -8.13 -10.27 -3.59
C ALA A 376 -9.11 -11.18 -4.35
N LEU A 377 -8.62 -11.92 -5.36
CA LEU A 377 -9.42 -12.85 -6.14
C LEU A 377 -9.95 -14.02 -5.29
N TYR A 378 -9.13 -14.54 -4.39
CA TYR A 378 -9.57 -15.50 -3.39
C TYR A 378 -10.67 -14.93 -2.48
N GLY A 379 -10.51 -13.70 -1.97
CA GLY A 379 -11.51 -13.02 -1.14
C GLY A 379 -12.83 -12.78 -1.87
N LEU A 380 -12.78 -12.37 -3.13
CA LEU A 380 -13.96 -12.28 -4.00
C LEU A 380 -14.69 -13.62 -4.10
N ALA A 381 -13.96 -14.72 -4.29
CA ALA A 381 -14.56 -16.05 -4.39
C ALA A 381 -15.14 -16.53 -3.05
N ALA A 382 -14.50 -16.18 -1.93
CA ALA A 382 -14.99 -16.50 -0.59
C ALA A 382 -16.33 -15.81 -0.29
N ASN A 383 -16.53 -14.61 -0.83
CA ASN A 383 -17.77 -13.86 -0.70
C ASN A 383 -18.83 -14.25 -1.76
N GLY A 384 -18.56 -15.24 -2.62
CA GLY A 384 -19.48 -15.64 -3.70
C GLY A 384 -19.49 -14.68 -4.91
N ASN A 385 -18.60 -13.68 -4.92
CA ASN A 385 -18.48 -12.66 -5.97
C ASN A 385 -17.52 -13.08 -7.11
N ALA A 386 -16.93 -14.26 -7.03
CA ALA A 386 -16.16 -14.91 -8.09
C ALA A 386 -16.35 -16.44 -8.07
N PRO A 387 -16.06 -17.16 -9.18
CA PRO A 387 -16.19 -18.60 -9.27
C PRO A 387 -15.46 -19.37 -8.15
N SER A 388 -16.10 -20.42 -7.62
CA SER A 388 -15.58 -21.23 -6.51
C SER A 388 -14.26 -21.97 -6.81
N ILE A 389 -13.84 -22.03 -8.08
CA ILE A 389 -12.53 -22.57 -8.47
C ILE A 389 -11.36 -21.82 -7.83
N PHE A 390 -11.54 -20.53 -7.56
CA PHE A 390 -10.52 -19.67 -6.93
C PHE A 390 -10.35 -19.93 -5.43
N LEU A 391 -11.24 -20.69 -4.81
CA LEU A 391 -11.12 -21.14 -3.42
C LEU A 391 -10.24 -22.38 -3.24
N LYS A 392 -9.71 -22.95 -4.33
CA LYS A 392 -8.81 -24.10 -4.25
C LYS A 392 -7.48 -23.69 -3.63
N VAL A 393 -7.25 -24.16 -2.41
CA VAL A 393 -6.00 -23.97 -1.66
C VAL A 393 -5.18 -25.25 -1.63
N THR A 394 -3.85 -25.12 -1.52
CA THR A 394 -2.96 -26.26 -1.25
C THR A 394 -3.05 -26.67 0.22
N LYS A 395 -2.44 -27.80 0.59
CA LYS A 395 -2.32 -28.24 2.00
C LYS A 395 -1.63 -27.20 2.91
N HIS A 396 -0.85 -26.31 2.31
CA HIS A 396 -0.17 -25.22 3.01
C HIS A 396 -0.97 -23.90 2.96
N GLY A 397 -2.24 -23.91 2.55
CA GLY A 397 -3.11 -22.72 2.57
C GLY A 397 -2.86 -21.72 1.44
N LEU A 398 -2.16 -22.10 0.36
CA LEU A 398 -1.90 -21.22 -0.79
C LEU A 398 -3.02 -21.32 -1.83
N PRO A 399 -3.69 -20.23 -2.23
CA PRO A 399 -4.70 -20.23 -3.29
C PRO A 399 -4.07 -20.30 -4.69
N TRP A 400 -3.56 -21.48 -5.06
CA TRP A 400 -2.71 -21.67 -6.24
C TRP A 400 -3.42 -21.33 -7.56
N VAL A 401 -4.74 -21.56 -7.67
CA VAL A 401 -5.51 -21.20 -8.88
C VAL A 401 -5.52 -19.68 -9.07
N SER A 402 -5.80 -18.94 -8.00
CA SER A 402 -5.79 -17.49 -8.02
C SER A 402 -4.40 -16.94 -8.36
N VAL A 403 -3.35 -17.52 -7.77
CA VAL A 403 -1.96 -17.15 -8.08
C VAL A 403 -1.63 -17.37 -9.56
N MET A 404 -1.94 -18.54 -10.12
CA MET A 404 -1.61 -18.84 -11.53
C MET A 404 -2.38 -17.97 -12.51
N ILE A 405 -3.66 -17.70 -12.25
CA ILE A 405 -4.46 -16.81 -13.11
C ILE A 405 -3.92 -15.38 -13.05
N CYS A 406 -3.68 -14.82 -11.85
CA CYS A 406 -3.08 -13.49 -11.72
C CYS A 406 -1.68 -13.41 -12.35
N ALA A 407 -0.86 -14.45 -12.19
CA ALA A 407 0.47 -14.54 -12.80
C ALA A 407 0.44 -14.54 -14.34
N SER A 408 -0.59 -15.16 -14.95
CA SER A 408 -0.74 -15.19 -16.41
C SER A 408 -0.88 -13.80 -17.02
N PHE A 409 -1.52 -12.86 -16.31
CA PHE A 409 -1.60 -11.47 -16.75
C PHE A 409 -0.25 -10.75 -16.68
N GLY A 410 0.71 -11.25 -15.89
CA GLY A 410 2.09 -10.79 -15.92
C GLY A 410 2.73 -10.89 -17.31
N LEU A 411 2.27 -11.81 -18.17
CA LEU A 411 2.70 -11.93 -19.57
C LEU A 411 2.37 -10.68 -20.41
N LEU A 412 1.44 -9.82 -19.96
CA LEU A 412 1.20 -8.53 -20.62
C LEU A 412 2.43 -7.61 -20.60
N SER A 413 3.41 -7.86 -19.72
CA SER A 413 4.69 -7.12 -19.73
C SER A 413 5.45 -7.26 -21.05
N TYR A 414 5.25 -8.35 -21.82
CA TYR A 414 5.85 -8.49 -23.15
C TYR A 414 5.32 -7.47 -24.17
N MET A 415 4.22 -6.76 -23.90
CA MET A 415 3.77 -5.65 -24.74
C MET A 415 4.77 -4.48 -24.77
N ASP A 416 5.65 -4.38 -23.76
CA ASP A 416 6.74 -3.39 -23.71
C ASP A 416 7.72 -3.54 -24.89
N LEU A 417 7.80 -4.73 -25.51
CA LEU A 417 8.65 -4.97 -26.67
C LEU A 417 8.18 -4.24 -27.94
N GLY A 418 6.91 -3.83 -28.00
CA GLY A 418 6.33 -3.16 -29.16
C GLY A 418 5.91 -1.72 -28.88
N SER A 419 5.02 -1.53 -27.92
CA SER A 419 4.45 -0.22 -27.55
C SER A 419 4.87 0.13 -26.14
N GLY A 420 5.89 0.99 -25.98
CA GLY A 420 6.55 1.26 -24.70
C GLY A 420 5.63 1.33 -23.47
N SER A 421 6.05 0.66 -22.40
CA SER A 421 5.37 0.41 -21.12
C SER A 421 4.84 1.63 -20.37
N GLY A 422 5.37 2.83 -20.65
CA GLY A 422 5.00 4.07 -19.97
C GLY A 422 3.51 4.45 -20.01
N ARG A 423 2.73 3.89 -20.94
CA ARG A 423 1.29 4.18 -21.09
C ARG A 423 0.38 3.47 -20.07
N VAL A 424 0.86 2.43 -19.38
CA VAL A 424 0.02 1.61 -18.48
C VAL A 424 -0.12 2.23 -17.08
N PHE A 425 0.85 3.05 -16.64
CA PHE A 425 0.88 3.64 -15.29
C PHE A 425 -0.33 4.53 -14.94
N GLY A 426 -1.01 5.13 -15.92
CA GLY A 426 -2.18 5.97 -15.67
C GLY A 426 -3.43 5.19 -15.21
N TRP A 427 -3.55 3.92 -15.58
CA TRP A 427 -4.78 3.13 -15.44
C TRP A 427 -4.99 2.69 -13.99
N THR A 428 -3.88 2.54 -13.27
CA THR A 428 -3.80 1.90 -11.97
C THR A 428 -3.99 2.92 -10.83
N ALA A 429 -3.47 4.14 -10.99
CA ALA A 429 -3.63 5.22 -10.02
C ALA A 429 -5.11 5.48 -9.66
N ILE A 430 -5.99 5.50 -10.66
CA ILE A 430 -7.41 5.82 -10.45
C ILE A 430 -8.16 4.61 -9.89
N SER A 431 -7.81 3.40 -10.32
CA SER A 431 -8.38 2.17 -9.77
C SER A 431 -8.10 2.04 -8.27
N GLY A 432 -6.88 2.38 -7.82
CA GLY A 432 -6.55 2.42 -6.39
C GLY A 432 -7.26 3.54 -5.62
N LEU A 433 -7.41 4.74 -6.19
CA LEU A 433 -8.20 5.81 -5.57
C LEU A 433 -9.69 5.45 -5.41
N VAL A 434 -10.26 4.72 -6.38
CA VAL A 434 -11.62 4.16 -6.26
C VAL A 434 -11.70 3.13 -5.13
N SER A 435 -10.67 2.30 -4.94
CA SER A 435 -10.59 1.40 -3.79
C SER A 435 -10.58 2.17 -2.47
N TRP A 436 -9.77 3.23 -2.35
CA TRP A 436 -9.74 4.07 -1.16
C TRP A 436 -11.06 4.79 -0.88
N PHE A 437 -11.74 5.26 -1.93
CA PHE A 437 -13.12 5.74 -1.82
C PHE A 437 -14.03 4.65 -1.27
N GLY A 438 -13.93 3.42 -1.79
CA GLY A 438 -14.61 2.23 -1.30
C GLY A 438 -14.39 2.00 0.21
N ILE A 439 -13.13 1.97 0.64
CA ILE A 439 -12.73 1.78 2.04
C ILE A 439 -13.32 2.87 2.95
N ALA A 440 -13.30 4.13 2.51
CA ALA A 440 -13.86 5.25 3.27
C ALA A 440 -15.38 5.10 3.47
N VAL A 441 -16.12 4.70 2.42
CA VAL A 441 -17.57 4.45 2.49
C VAL A 441 -17.88 3.27 3.41
N ILE A 442 -17.12 2.18 3.32
CA ILE A 442 -17.26 1.01 4.19
C ILE A 442 -17.07 1.43 5.66
N TYR A 443 -16.05 2.23 5.95
CA TYR A 443 -15.81 2.71 7.31
C TYR A 443 -16.96 3.60 7.84
N ILE A 444 -17.50 4.51 7.02
CA ILE A 444 -18.66 5.34 7.42
C ILE A 444 -19.84 4.45 7.83
N ARG A 445 -20.06 3.34 7.11
CA ARG A 445 -21.10 2.36 7.43
C ARG A 445 -20.79 1.56 8.68
N PHE A 446 -19.56 1.06 8.82
CA PHE A 446 -19.05 0.38 10.01
C PHE A 446 -19.24 1.23 11.27
N HIS A 447 -18.84 2.50 11.22
CA HIS A 447 -19.01 3.45 12.32
C HIS A 447 -20.48 3.66 12.68
N LYS A 448 -21.38 3.74 11.69
CA LYS A 448 -22.83 3.82 11.92
C LYS A 448 -23.37 2.55 12.57
N GLY A 449 -22.93 1.37 12.13
CA GLY A 449 -23.30 0.07 12.71
C GLY A 449 -22.93 -0.03 14.19
N LEU A 450 -21.68 0.31 14.55
CA LEU A 450 -21.21 0.33 15.94
C LEU A 450 -22.09 1.21 16.82
N LYS A 451 -22.42 2.42 16.34
CA LYS A 451 -23.26 3.38 17.08
C LYS A 451 -24.68 2.88 17.31
N VAL A 452 -25.29 2.26 16.30
CA VAL A 452 -26.67 1.75 16.37
C VAL A 452 -26.75 0.51 17.27
N GLN A 453 -25.75 -0.37 17.23
CA GLN A 453 -25.70 -1.58 18.04
C GLN A 453 -25.12 -1.36 19.46
N GLY A 454 -24.78 -0.12 19.82
CA GLY A 454 -24.27 0.22 21.15
C GLY A 454 -22.87 -0.30 21.47
N ILE A 455 -22.08 -0.65 20.45
CA ILE A 455 -20.69 -1.11 20.63
C ILE A 455 -19.79 0.11 20.81
N ASP A 456 -19.20 0.27 22.00
CA ASP A 456 -18.27 1.37 22.26
C ASP A 456 -16.98 1.20 21.45
N ARG A 457 -16.65 2.20 20.64
CA ARG A 457 -15.41 2.25 19.83
C ARG A 457 -14.14 2.14 20.68
N LYS A 458 -14.19 2.49 21.96
CA LYS A 458 -13.04 2.33 22.87
C LYS A 458 -12.71 0.87 23.17
N THR A 459 -13.63 -0.06 22.90
CA THR A 459 -13.39 -1.50 23.06
C THR A 459 -12.61 -2.11 21.88
N LEU A 460 -12.43 -1.36 20.80
CA LEU A 460 -11.68 -1.82 19.63
C LEU A 460 -10.18 -1.91 19.95
N PRO A 461 -9.44 -2.91 19.39
CA PRO A 461 -7.99 -3.02 19.58
C PRO A 461 -7.19 -1.81 19.09
N TYR A 462 -7.78 -1.05 18.17
CA TYR A 462 -7.26 0.20 17.65
C TYR A 462 -8.41 1.19 17.43
N MET A 463 -8.18 2.43 17.81
CA MET A 463 -9.12 3.53 17.64
C MET A 463 -8.34 4.80 17.30
N SER A 464 -8.87 5.55 16.34
CA SER A 464 -8.38 6.86 15.92
C SER A 464 -9.34 7.97 16.37
N MET A 465 -8.75 9.06 16.84
CA MET A 465 -9.48 10.22 17.36
C MET A 465 -10.17 11.04 16.27
N LEU A 466 -9.69 10.98 15.02
CA LEU A 466 -10.20 11.79 13.91
C LEU A 466 -11.49 11.25 13.28
N GLN A 467 -11.96 10.10 13.73
CA GLN A 467 -13.11 9.43 13.13
C GLN A 467 -14.43 9.90 13.74
N PRO A 468 -15.49 10.10 12.92
CA PRO A 468 -15.62 9.69 11.51
C PRO A 468 -15.22 10.75 10.47
N TYR A 469 -14.76 11.94 10.88
CA TYR A 469 -14.44 13.05 9.96
C TYR A 469 -13.32 12.70 8.97
N ALA A 470 -12.33 11.92 9.42
CA ALA A 470 -11.25 11.41 8.56
C ALA A 470 -11.79 10.58 7.38
N ALA A 471 -12.77 9.71 7.61
CA ALA A 471 -13.35 8.90 6.56
C ALA A 471 -14.16 9.74 5.55
N TRP A 472 -14.89 10.76 6.01
CA TRP A 472 -15.57 11.69 5.10
C TRP A 472 -14.60 12.49 4.25
N TYR A 473 -13.52 13.01 4.85
CA TYR A 473 -12.45 13.68 4.12
C TYR A 473 -11.82 12.77 3.06
N ALA A 474 -11.51 11.52 3.41
CA ALA A 474 -10.97 10.53 2.48
C ALA A 474 -11.93 10.28 1.30
N ALA A 475 -13.21 10.06 1.57
CA ALA A 475 -14.22 9.82 0.53
C ALA A 475 -14.33 11.00 -0.44
N ILE A 476 -14.47 12.22 0.08
CA ILE A 476 -14.62 13.44 -0.73
C ILE A 476 -13.36 13.69 -1.56
N MET A 477 -12.19 13.61 -0.94
CA MET A 477 -10.93 13.86 -1.66
C MET A 477 -10.63 12.80 -2.70
N CYS A 478 -10.85 11.51 -2.42
CA CYS A 478 -10.68 10.46 -3.44
C CYS A 478 -11.64 10.69 -4.62
N PHE A 479 -12.89 11.07 -4.36
CA PHE A 479 -13.85 11.40 -5.43
C PHE A 479 -13.37 12.57 -6.29
N ILE A 480 -12.92 13.68 -5.68
CA ILE A 480 -12.39 14.85 -6.39
C ILE A 480 -11.16 14.46 -7.21
N LEU A 481 -10.20 13.73 -6.64
CA LEU A 481 -8.99 13.29 -7.32
C LEU A 481 -9.31 12.40 -8.53
N CYS A 482 -10.25 11.45 -8.37
CA CYS A 482 -10.69 10.60 -9.48
C CYS A 482 -11.37 11.41 -10.59
N PHE A 483 -12.29 12.30 -10.24
CA PHE A 483 -13.06 13.09 -11.20
C PHE A 483 -12.18 14.00 -12.06
N PHE A 484 -11.22 14.65 -11.43
CA PHE A 484 -10.27 15.54 -12.10
C PHE A 484 -8.94 14.86 -12.44
N SER A 485 -8.88 13.53 -12.55
CA SER A 485 -7.62 12.82 -12.86
C SER A 485 -7.18 13.00 -14.32
N GLY A 486 -8.12 12.90 -15.27
CA GLY A 486 -7.87 13.02 -16.71
C GLY A 486 -8.06 14.42 -17.28
N TRP A 487 -8.04 15.46 -16.44
CA TRP A 487 -8.34 16.84 -16.80
C TRP A 487 -7.48 17.40 -17.96
N SER A 488 -6.25 16.92 -18.14
CA SER A 488 -5.29 17.43 -19.13
C SER A 488 -5.75 17.23 -20.57
N VAL A 489 -6.55 16.19 -20.85
CA VAL A 489 -7.07 15.89 -22.20
C VAL A 489 -8.09 16.91 -22.69
N PHE A 490 -8.65 17.70 -21.77
CA PHE A 490 -9.58 18.78 -22.09
C PHE A 490 -8.88 20.12 -22.37
N LEU A 491 -7.54 20.17 -22.27
CA LEU A 491 -6.80 21.34 -22.73
C LEU A 491 -6.82 21.43 -24.26
N LYS A 492 -6.90 22.66 -24.79
CA LYS A 492 -6.96 22.91 -26.23
C LYS A 492 -5.74 22.31 -26.93
N GLY A 493 -5.97 21.39 -27.87
CA GLY A 493 -4.93 20.72 -28.66
C GLY A 493 -4.23 19.55 -27.97
N GLN A 494 -4.69 19.11 -26.79
CA GLN A 494 -4.09 18.02 -26.01
C GLN A 494 -5.00 16.77 -25.94
N TRP A 495 -5.89 16.59 -26.92
CA TRP A 495 -6.79 15.44 -26.94
C TRP A 495 -5.99 14.15 -27.21
N ALA A 496 -5.95 13.29 -26.21
CA ALA A 496 -5.31 11.99 -26.28
C ALA A 496 -6.35 10.93 -25.89
N THR A 497 -6.80 10.15 -26.88
CA THR A 497 -7.90 9.19 -26.71
C THR A 497 -7.49 8.06 -25.77
N ASP A 498 -6.22 7.63 -25.84
CA ASP A 498 -5.64 6.71 -24.89
C ASP A 498 -5.70 7.29 -23.47
N VAL A 499 -5.13 8.47 -23.21
CA VAL A 499 -5.12 9.08 -21.87
C VAL A 499 -6.54 9.31 -21.32
N PHE A 500 -7.51 9.68 -22.17
CA PHE A 500 -8.90 9.86 -21.76
C PHE A 500 -9.54 8.54 -21.33
N VAL A 501 -9.50 7.52 -22.19
CA VAL A 501 -10.07 6.20 -21.89
C VAL A 501 -9.41 5.64 -20.64
N THR A 502 -8.09 5.76 -20.53
CA THR A 502 -7.35 5.10 -19.47
C THR A 502 -7.54 5.72 -18.10
N ASN A 503 -7.78 7.04 -18.04
CA ASN A 503 -8.10 7.70 -16.79
C ASN A 503 -9.58 7.51 -16.40
N TYR A 504 -10.50 7.64 -17.34
CA TYR A 504 -11.93 7.65 -17.02
C TYR A 504 -12.57 6.25 -17.03
N LEU A 505 -11.95 5.24 -17.65
CA LEU A 505 -12.49 3.89 -17.68
C LEU A 505 -12.67 3.30 -16.27
N PRO A 506 -11.69 3.32 -15.34
CA PRO A 506 -11.92 2.81 -13.99
C PRO A 506 -13.03 3.55 -13.23
N LEU A 507 -13.13 4.87 -13.43
CA LEU A 507 -14.17 5.70 -12.82
C LEU A 507 -15.57 5.35 -13.34
N MET A 508 -15.71 5.03 -14.63
CA MET A 508 -16.98 4.58 -15.22
C MET A 508 -17.27 3.09 -14.94
N LEU A 509 -16.23 2.28 -14.83
CA LEU A 509 -16.35 0.85 -14.57
C LEU A 509 -16.94 0.58 -13.17
N PHE A 510 -16.61 1.41 -12.17
CA PHE A 510 -17.18 1.29 -10.82
C PHE A 510 -18.73 1.34 -10.79
N PRO A 511 -19.40 2.41 -11.25
CA PRO A 511 -20.86 2.46 -11.25
C PRO A 511 -21.48 1.43 -12.18
N VAL A 512 -20.84 1.08 -13.31
CA VAL A 512 -21.34 0.02 -14.21
C VAL A 512 -21.34 -1.33 -13.52
N LEU A 513 -20.22 -1.72 -12.88
CA LEU A 513 -20.12 -2.97 -12.13
C LEU A 513 -21.07 -2.96 -10.93
N TYR A 514 -21.16 -1.85 -10.20
CA TYR A 514 -22.03 -1.75 -9.04
C TYR A 514 -23.51 -1.82 -9.40
N ILE A 515 -23.98 -1.02 -10.36
CA ILE A 515 -25.38 -1.04 -10.81
C ILE A 515 -25.70 -2.37 -11.47
N GLY A 516 -24.81 -2.89 -12.32
CA GLY A 516 -24.98 -4.19 -12.97
C GLY A 516 -25.11 -5.33 -11.96
N ALA A 517 -24.20 -5.40 -10.99
CA ALA A 517 -24.26 -6.40 -9.91
C ALA A 517 -25.50 -6.22 -9.04
N ARG A 518 -25.90 -4.97 -8.74
CA ARG A 518 -27.08 -4.70 -7.95
C ARG A 518 -28.38 -5.11 -8.65
N LEU A 519 -28.48 -4.90 -9.96
CA LEU A 519 -29.62 -5.35 -10.77
C LEU A 519 -29.65 -6.88 -10.90
N TRP A 520 -28.49 -7.52 -11.02
CA TRP A 520 -28.35 -8.97 -11.13
C TRP A 520 -28.64 -9.70 -9.82
N MET A 521 -27.94 -9.31 -8.75
CA MET A 521 -28.01 -9.95 -7.43
C MET A 521 -29.24 -9.50 -6.64
N ARG A 522 -29.91 -8.41 -7.07
CA ARG A 522 -31.09 -7.80 -6.40
C ARG A 522 -30.86 -7.57 -4.90
N THR A 523 -29.66 -7.09 -4.56
CA THR A 523 -29.22 -6.90 -3.19
C THR A 523 -29.76 -5.60 -2.59
N SER A 524 -30.09 -5.66 -1.29
CA SER A 524 -30.38 -4.50 -0.46
C SER A 524 -29.16 -4.13 0.38
N PHE A 525 -29.05 -2.84 0.74
CA PHE A 525 -28.05 -2.42 1.72
C PHE A 525 -28.25 -3.16 3.05
N VAL A 526 -27.14 -3.57 3.66
CA VAL A 526 -27.14 -4.13 5.01
C VAL A 526 -27.57 -3.04 5.99
N LYS A 527 -28.64 -3.31 6.75
CA LYS A 527 -29.14 -2.35 7.72
C LYS A 527 -28.15 -2.24 8.89
N PRO A 528 -27.89 -1.05 9.45
CA PRO A 528 -26.98 -0.87 10.58
C PRO A 528 -27.26 -1.79 11.78
N GLU A 529 -28.53 -2.11 12.02
CA GLU A 529 -29.00 -2.99 13.10
C GLU A 529 -28.65 -4.47 12.83
N GLU A 530 -28.52 -4.86 11.56
CA GLU A 530 -28.29 -6.23 11.09
C GLU A 530 -26.82 -6.51 10.72
N MET A 531 -25.94 -5.49 10.80
CA MET A 531 -24.52 -5.64 10.48
C MET A 531 -23.83 -6.65 11.40
N ASP A 532 -23.06 -7.57 10.81
CA ASP A 532 -22.42 -8.66 11.55
C ASP A 532 -21.06 -8.27 12.15
N PHE A 533 -21.03 -8.07 13.47
CA PHE A 533 -19.80 -7.82 14.24
C PHE A 533 -19.28 -9.07 14.98
N LYS A 534 -19.89 -10.25 14.81
CA LYS A 534 -19.62 -11.44 15.62
C LYS A 534 -18.92 -12.56 14.83
N SER A 535 -19.32 -12.84 13.59
CA SER A 535 -18.80 -14.01 12.86
C SER A 535 -17.32 -13.84 12.54
N GLY A 536 -16.53 -14.89 12.81
CA GLY A 536 -15.06 -14.89 12.69
C GLY A 536 -14.32 -14.28 13.89
N LEU A 537 -15.00 -13.59 14.81
CA LEU A 537 -14.35 -12.96 15.96
C LEU A 537 -13.75 -14.00 16.93
N ALA A 538 -14.41 -15.13 17.14
CA ALA A 538 -13.91 -16.19 18.01
C ALA A 538 -12.57 -16.78 17.51
N GLU A 539 -12.45 -17.03 16.21
CA GLU A 539 -11.21 -17.49 15.59
C GLU A 539 -10.10 -16.44 15.75
N VAL A 540 -10.42 -15.17 15.51
CA VAL A 540 -9.49 -14.05 15.71
C VAL A 540 -9.02 -13.94 17.16
N LEU A 541 -9.91 -14.12 18.13
CA LEU A 541 -9.59 -14.09 19.55
C LEU A 541 -8.70 -15.28 19.94
N SER A 542 -9.00 -16.48 19.44
CA SER A 542 -8.19 -17.69 19.71
C SER A 542 -6.75 -17.57 19.18
N ALA A 543 -6.56 -16.89 18.06
CA ALA A 543 -5.25 -16.65 17.47
C ALA A 543 -4.50 -15.46 18.10
N SER A 544 -5.15 -14.72 19.01
CA SER A 544 -4.55 -13.57 19.68
C SER A 544 -4.01 -14.00 21.04
N TYR A 545 -2.71 -13.80 21.25
CA TYR A 545 -2.04 -14.11 22.51
C TYR A 545 -1.20 -12.92 22.99
N ASP A 546 -0.99 -12.82 24.30
CA ASP A 546 -0.15 -11.80 24.91
C ASP A 546 1.32 -12.24 24.87
N GLU A 547 2.14 -11.64 24.00
CA GLU A 547 3.59 -11.86 24.04
C GLU A 547 4.17 -11.30 25.36
N PRO A 548 5.03 -12.06 26.06
CA PRO A 548 5.66 -11.62 27.30
C PRO A 548 6.45 -10.32 27.08
N PRO A 549 6.57 -9.47 28.13
CA PRO A 549 7.30 -8.21 28.01
C PRO A 549 8.79 -8.48 27.67
N PRO A 550 9.40 -7.67 26.79
CA PRO A 550 10.77 -7.89 26.36
C PRO A 550 11.73 -7.82 27.55
N ARG A 551 12.50 -8.89 27.73
CA ARG A 551 13.44 -9.12 28.84
C ARG A 551 14.67 -8.22 28.74
N ASN A 552 15.18 -7.98 27.53
CA ASN A 552 16.44 -7.27 27.29
C ASN A 552 16.30 -6.07 26.32
N PHE A 553 17.31 -5.19 26.29
CA PHE A 553 17.37 -4.06 25.35
C PHE A 553 17.35 -4.52 23.88
N VAL A 554 17.90 -5.69 23.57
CA VAL A 554 17.89 -6.32 22.24
C VAL A 554 16.47 -6.74 21.84
N GLU A 555 15.73 -7.41 22.72
CA GLU A 555 14.30 -7.71 22.52
C GLU A 555 13.45 -6.42 22.46
N ARG A 556 13.80 -5.40 23.25
CA ARG A 556 13.09 -4.10 23.32
C ARG A 556 13.33 -3.21 22.09
N SER A 557 14.52 -3.30 21.49
CA SER A 557 14.93 -2.59 20.26
C SER A 557 14.46 -3.28 18.98
N GLY A 558 13.97 -4.53 19.08
CA GLY A 558 13.48 -5.30 17.94
C GLY A 558 14.53 -6.14 17.24
N ALA A 559 15.74 -6.22 17.83
CA ALA A 559 16.81 -7.10 17.40
C ALA A 559 16.73 -8.51 18.01
N GLY A 560 15.66 -8.85 18.74
CA GLY A 560 15.39 -10.20 19.27
C GLY A 560 15.27 -11.29 18.19
N TRP A 561 15.26 -10.92 16.91
CA TRP A 561 15.39 -11.86 15.78
C TRP A 561 16.75 -12.59 15.71
N LEU A 562 17.76 -12.13 16.46
CA LEU A 562 19.11 -12.71 16.53
C LEU A 562 19.11 -13.89 17.50
N ASP A 563 18.22 -13.86 18.49
CA ASP A 563 18.05 -14.94 19.45
C ASP A 563 17.29 -16.14 18.84
N GLU A 564 16.52 -15.93 17.75
CA GLU A 564 15.88 -17.01 16.95
C GLU A 564 16.83 -17.65 15.92
N LEU A 565 18.08 -17.19 15.79
CA LEU A 565 19.10 -17.75 14.88
C LEU A 565 19.97 -18.84 15.54
N HIS A 566 19.69 -19.19 16.81
CA HIS A 566 20.38 -20.23 17.56
C HIS A 566 19.51 -21.47 17.80
#